data_AF-A0A9W6SIB9-F1
#
_entry.id   AF-A0A9W6SIB9-F1
#
_cell.length_a   1.000
_cell.length_b   1.000
_cell.length_c   1.000
_cell.angle_alpha   90.00
_cell.angle_beta   90.00
_cell.angle_gamma   90.00
#
_symmetry.space_group_name_H-M   'P 1'
#
loop_
_entity.id
_entity.type
_entity.pdbx_description
1 polymer ?
#
loop_
_entity_poly.entity_id
_entity_poly.type
_entity_poly.pdbx_seq_one_letter_code
_entity_poly.pdbx_strand_id
1 'polypeptide(L)'
;MDGRWRGGGPHMPDLLRRAFRGGRRRAGSARAVALTAGLVAVVLIVAVVAATVLPDADPAPPAGAGAAETGSGTPSPPTPGSSPSASPSASPPASPSTSPSASKKPDPGPTGKKEEEKQGEAASGPSYPDGGTYRIRTGHTGLCLGFGPEPGNEGRTVLVQDDCSHAGPALSMTKLSSEKVRFTMYWADSGWSACLGQDSPGELYSSRGCDGGGLQTFLLVPAGDAYLIKSQATGECMDFPWDGRDKGAQAGAQPCASGSSSQRFSFT
;
A
#
# COMPACT_ATOMS: atom_id res chain seq x y z
N MET A 1 25.97 16.15 -15.09
CA MET A 1 26.51 15.40 -13.94
C MET A 1 25.74 14.07 -13.87
N ASP A 2 26.18 13.09 -14.65
CA ASP A 2 25.52 11.79 -14.76
C ASP A 2 26.01 10.86 -13.64
N GLY A 3 25.36 10.99 -12.48
CA GLY A 3 25.61 10.17 -11.30
C GLY A 3 25.06 8.76 -11.49
N ARG A 4 25.94 7.85 -11.91
CA ARG A 4 25.66 6.41 -12.03
C ARG A 4 25.35 5.83 -10.65
N TRP A 5 24.08 5.59 -10.36
CA TRP A 5 23.58 4.84 -9.20
C TRP A 5 24.21 3.44 -9.17
N ARG A 6 25.26 3.23 -8.36
CA ARG A 6 25.76 1.88 -8.06
C ARG A 6 25.02 1.38 -6.83
N GLY A 7 24.07 0.49 -7.10
CA GLY A 7 23.21 -0.15 -6.11
C GLY A 7 23.99 -0.97 -5.10
N GLY A 8 23.89 -0.53 -3.85
CA GLY A 8 23.87 -1.39 -2.68
C GLY A 8 22.53 -1.15 -1.98
N GLY A 9 21.42 -1.36 -2.68
CA GLY A 9 20.10 -1.30 -2.05
C GLY A 9 19.99 -2.40 -0.99
N PRO A 10 19.14 -2.23 0.04
CA PRO A 10 18.89 -3.28 1.01
C PRO A 10 18.50 -4.54 0.25
N HIS A 11 19.25 -5.63 0.50
CA HIS A 11 18.98 -6.94 -0.08
C HIS A 11 17.51 -7.26 0.16
N MET A 12 16.71 -7.28 -0.91
CA MET A 12 15.36 -7.83 -0.85
C MET A 12 15.51 -9.26 -0.30
N PRO A 13 14.85 -9.63 0.80
CA PRO A 13 14.92 -10.97 1.34
C PRO A 13 14.64 -11.99 0.24
N ASP A 14 15.45 -13.04 0.12
CA ASP A 14 15.31 -14.07 -0.93
C ASP A 14 13.91 -14.72 -0.95
N LEU A 15 13.17 -14.60 0.15
CA LEU A 15 11.77 -15.04 0.28
C LEU A 15 10.81 -14.26 -0.62
N LEU A 16 10.99 -12.95 -0.82
CA LEU A 16 10.21 -12.16 -1.78
C LEU A 16 10.57 -12.59 -3.22
N ARG A 17 11.85 -12.85 -3.52
CA ARG A 17 12.26 -13.41 -4.82
C ARG A 17 11.62 -14.77 -5.10
N ARG A 18 11.40 -15.62 -4.09
CA ARG A 18 10.74 -16.93 -4.23
C ARG A 18 9.21 -16.81 -4.36
N ALA A 19 8.56 -15.98 -3.56
CA ALA A 19 7.12 -15.73 -3.65
C ALA A 19 6.71 -15.15 -5.03
N PHE A 20 7.54 -14.28 -5.61
CA PHE A 20 7.25 -13.69 -6.92
C PHE A 20 7.56 -14.56 -8.14
N ARG A 21 8.42 -15.59 -8.03
CA ARG A 21 8.62 -16.57 -9.12
C ARG A 21 7.49 -17.58 -9.23
N GLY A 22 6.76 -17.87 -8.15
CA GLY A 22 5.64 -18.81 -8.15
C GLY A 22 4.35 -18.26 -8.80
N GLY A 23 4.15 -16.94 -8.84
CA GLY A 23 2.89 -16.32 -9.28
C GLY A 23 2.80 -15.95 -10.76
N ARG A 24 3.90 -15.98 -11.54
CA ARG A 24 3.90 -15.57 -12.96
C ARG A 24 3.47 -16.68 -13.94
N ARG A 25 2.33 -17.33 -13.67
CA ARG A 25 1.57 -18.06 -14.69
C ARG A 25 0.08 -17.72 -14.57
N ARG A 26 -0.31 -16.48 -14.84
CA ARG A 26 -1.65 -16.04 -15.29
C ARG A 26 -1.78 -14.52 -15.12
N ALA A 27 -1.41 -13.77 -16.16
CA ALA A 27 -1.99 -12.46 -16.48
C ALA A 27 -1.20 -11.89 -17.67
N GLY A 28 -1.50 -12.42 -18.86
CA GLY A 28 -1.03 -11.86 -20.12
C GLY A 28 -2.22 -11.43 -20.95
N SER A 29 -2.32 -10.11 -21.14
CA SER A 29 -2.83 -9.43 -22.34
C SER A 29 -4.26 -9.73 -22.85
N ALA A 30 -5.17 -8.81 -22.53
CA ALA A 30 -6.31 -8.51 -23.38
C ALA A 30 -5.87 -7.60 -24.54
N ARG A 31 -6.26 -7.99 -25.77
CA ARG A 31 -6.14 -7.33 -27.09
C ARG A 31 -5.08 -7.92 -28.05
N ALA A 32 -5.31 -9.16 -28.46
CA ALA A 32 -5.09 -9.65 -29.84
C ALA A 32 -5.59 -11.11 -29.96
N VAL A 33 -6.90 -11.34 -29.89
CA VAL A 33 -7.48 -12.67 -30.17
C VAL A 33 -8.83 -12.50 -30.86
N ALA A 34 -8.80 -12.48 -32.19
CA ALA A 34 -9.94 -12.88 -33.02
C ALA A 34 -9.62 -14.17 -33.81
N LEU A 35 -8.52 -14.87 -33.48
CA LEU A 35 -8.06 -16.06 -34.23
C LEU A 35 -7.50 -17.21 -33.35
N THR A 36 -7.79 -17.27 -32.04
CA THR A 36 -7.36 -18.39 -31.17
C THR A 36 -8.48 -18.97 -30.30
N ALA A 37 -9.74 -18.82 -30.70
CA ALA A 37 -10.83 -19.61 -30.11
C ALA A 37 -10.92 -21.04 -30.70
N GLY A 38 -10.40 -21.27 -31.92
CA GLY A 38 -10.46 -22.58 -32.59
C GLY A 38 -9.49 -23.62 -32.02
N LEU A 39 -8.28 -23.21 -31.61
CA LEU A 39 -7.22 -24.17 -31.21
C LEU A 39 -7.47 -24.80 -29.83
N VAL A 40 -8.08 -24.07 -28.89
CA VAL A 40 -8.37 -24.61 -27.54
C VAL A 40 -9.50 -25.64 -27.59
N ALA A 41 -10.50 -25.44 -28.47
CA ALA A 41 -11.56 -26.42 -28.68
C ALA A 41 -11.01 -27.73 -29.29
N VAL A 42 -10.07 -27.66 -30.23
CA VAL A 42 -9.45 -28.85 -30.83
C VAL A 42 -8.60 -29.61 -29.81
N VAL A 43 -7.82 -28.92 -28.96
CA VAL A 43 -7.01 -29.60 -27.92
C VAL A 43 -7.89 -30.27 -26.85
N LEU A 44 -9.00 -29.65 -26.46
CA LEU A 44 -9.95 -30.27 -25.53
C LEU A 44 -10.67 -31.47 -26.15
N ILE A 45 -11.04 -31.42 -27.44
CA ILE A 45 -11.65 -32.56 -28.13
C ILE A 45 -10.64 -33.72 -28.26
N VAL A 46 -9.37 -33.44 -28.58
CA VAL A 46 -8.32 -34.48 -28.66
C VAL A 46 -8.04 -35.10 -27.28
N ALA A 47 -8.04 -34.32 -26.20
CA ALA A 47 -7.86 -34.84 -24.84
C ALA A 47 -9.04 -35.70 -24.36
N VAL A 48 -10.28 -35.34 -24.73
CA VAL A 48 -11.47 -36.14 -24.42
C VAL A 48 -11.52 -37.44 -25.24
N VAL A 49 -11.08 -37.42 -26.50
CA VAL A 49 -11.00 -38.63 -27.34
C VAL A 49 -9.86 -39.55 -26.89
N ALA A 50 -8.73 -39.01 -26.40
CA ALA A 50 -7.65 -39.84 -25.85
C ALA A 50 -8.03 -40.52 -24.51
N ALA A 51 -8.95 -39.92 -23.74
CA ALA A 51 -9.40 -40.48 -22.47
C ALA A 51 -10.47 -41.58 -22.61
N THR A 52 -11.13 -41.72 -23.76
CA THR A 52 -12.20 -42.72 -23.96
C THR A 52 -11.78 -43.95 -24.77
N VAL A 53 -10.54 -44.03 -25.24
CA VAL A 53 -10.08 -45.11 -26.15
C VAL A 53 -8.96 -45.98 -25.56
N LEU A 54 -8.55 -45.80 -24.30
CA LEU A 54 -7.57 -46.70 -23.70
C LEU A 54 -8.25 -47.85 -22.92
N PRO A 55 -8.04 -49.11 -23.32
CA PRO A 55 -8.53 -50.28 -22.60
C PRO A 55 -7.77 -50.48 -21.28
N ASP A 56 -8.49 -50.97 -20.27
CA ASP A 56 -7.99 -51.44 -18.98
C ASP A 56 -6.74 -52.32 -19.15
N ALA A 57 -5.61 -51.82 -18.66
CA ALA A 57 -4.39 -52.61 -18.49
C ALA A 57 -4.03 -52.60 -16.99
N ASP A 58 -4.33 -53.74 -16.35
CA ASP A 58 -3.93 -54.10 -14.99
C ASP A 58 -2.39 -53.98 -14.80
N PRO A 59 -1.90 -53.13 -13.88
CA PRO A 59 -0.50 -53.16 -13.51
C PRO A 59 -0.23 -54.26 -12.47
N ALA A 60 0.54 -55.27 -12.91
CA ALA A 60 1.11 -56.32 -12.07
C ALA A 60 2.07 -55.76 -10.98
N PRO A 61 2.20 -56.44 -9.83
CA PRO A 61 3.06 -55.98 -8.73
C PRO A 61 4.53 -56.36 -8.95
N PRO A 62 5.50 -55.47 -8.62
CA PRO A 62 6.90 -55.87 -8.53
C PRO A 62 7.24 -56.48 -7.16
N ALA A 63 7.91 -57.63 -7.22
CA ALA A 63 8.48 -58.36 -6.08
C ALA A 63 9.99 -58.05 -5.90
N GLY A 64 10.44 -58.08 -4.64
CA GLY A 64 11.84 -58.32 -4.25
C GLY A 64 12.68 -57.05 -4.02
N ALA A 65 12.97 -56.65 -2.78
CA ALA A 65 13.94 -57.20 -1.83
C ALA A 65 15.33 -56.53 -1.94
N GLY A 66 15.64 -55.70 -0.94
CA GLY A 66 16.96 -55.12 -0.69
C GLY A 66 16.98 -54.42 0.66
N ALA A 67 17.52 -55.11 1.67
CA ALA A 67 17.68 -54.65 3.04
C ALA A 67 18.85 -53.66 3.18
N ALA A 68 18.72 -52.63 4.02
CA ALA A 68 19.63 -52.32 5.13
C ALA A 68 19.34 -50.95 5.78
N GLU A 69 19.23 -51.02 7.11
CA GLU A 69 19.60 -50.03 8.14
C GLU A 69 18.95 -48.63 8.16
N THR A 70 18.08 -48.30 9.12
CA THR A 70 18.31 -47.97 10.55
C THR A 70 18.19 -46.45 10.76
N GLY A 71 17.04 -46.04 11.30
CA GLY A 71 16.96 -44.87 12.20
C GLY A 71 16.69 -43.50 11.56
N SER A 72 15.42 -43.11 11.52
CA SER A 72 15.04 -41.71 11.79
C SER A 72 13.59 -41.63 12.22
N GLY A 73 13.39 -41.06 13.41
CA GLY A 73 12.15 -41.07 14.16
C GLY A 73 11.01 -40.39 13.42
N THR A 74 9.86 -41.03 13.47
CA THR A 74 8.55 -40.49 13.09
C THR A 74 8.12 -39.46 14.15
N PRO A 75 7.97 -38.16 13.83
CA PRO A 75 7.24 -37.25 14.70
C PRO A 75 5.75 -37.62 14.63
N SER A 76 5.17 -37.91 15.79
CA SER A 76 3.73 -38.14 15.95
C SER A 76 2.93 -36.91 15.52
N PRO A 77 1.74 -37.09 14.92
CA PRO A 77 0.83 -35.99 14.65
C PRO A 77 0.30 -35.41 15.98
N PRO A 78 0.27 -34.08 16.18
CA PRO A 78 -0.38 -33.50 17.33
C PRO A 78 -1.90 -33.74 17.25
N THR A 79 -2.42 -34.27 18.34
CA THR A 79 -3.85 -34.46 18.63
C THR A 79 -4.60 -33.12 18.61
N PRO A 80 -5.82 -33.07 18.06
CA PRO A 80 -6.67 -31.89 18.16
C PRO A 80 -7.21 -31.76 19.60
N GLY A 81 -6.64 -30.81 20.35
CA GLY A 81 -7.06 -30.46 21.70
C GLY A 81 -8.25 -29.51 21.69
N SER A 82 -9.40 -30.05 22.07
CA SER A 82 -10.51 -29.49 22.83
C SER A 82 -10.82 -27.98 22.75
N SER A 83 -12.00 -27.69 22.21
CA SER A 83 -12.85 -26.54 22.56
C SER A 83 -12.88 -26.26 24.07
N PRO A 84 -12.88 -24.97 24.44
CA PRO A 84 -13.93 -24.53 25.34
C PRO A 84 -14.72 -23.33 24.78
N SER A 85 -16.03 -23.50 24.95
CA SER A 85 -17.10 -22.52 24.83
C SER A 85 -17.02 -21.50 25.97
N ALA A 86 -17.16 -20.21 25.65
CA ALA A 86 -17.75 -19.22 26.55
C ALA A 86 -18.06 -17.93 25.79
N SER A 87 -19.32 -17.79 25.36
CA SER A 87 -19.96 -16.49 25.15
C SER A 87 -20.03 -15.74 26.48
N PRO A 88 -19.78 -14.42 26.47
CA PRO A 88 -20.72 -13.54 27.14
C PRO A 88 -21.26 -12.46 26.20
N SER A 89 -22.58 -12.51 26.01
CA SER A 89 -23.40 -11.35 25.65
C SER A 89 -23.26 -10.29 26.73
N ALA A 90 -22.83 -9.10 26.37
CA ALA A 90 -23.07 -7.89 27.15
C ALA A 90 -23.88 -6.91 26.28
N SER A 91 -25.15 -6.78 26.64
CA SER A 91 -26.10 -5.81 26.10
C SER A 91 -25.63 -4.35 26.34
N PRO A 92 -26.03 -3.42 25.48
CA PRO A 92 -25.62 -2.01 25.56
C PRO A 92 -26.44 -1.21 26.59
N PRO A 93 -25.83 -0.30 27.35
CA PRO A 93 -26.57 0.72 28.08
C PRO A 93 -26.67 2.04 27.27
N ALA A 94 -27.91 2.36 26.94
CA ALA A 94 -28.58 3.67 26.91
C ALA A 94 -27.83 4.95 26.49
N SER A 95 -28.35 5.55 25.41
CA SER A 95 -28.23 6.98 25.08
C SER A 95 -28.81 7.88 26.18
N PRO A 96 -28.14 9.00 26.52
CA PRO A 96 -28.83 10.19 26.99
C PRO A 96 -29.04 11.19 25.85
N SER A 97 -30.32 11.44 25.54
CA SER A 97 -30.79 12.62 24.82
C SER A 97 -30.66 13.85 25.70
N THR A 98 -30.04 14.92 25.19
CA THR A 98 -30.25 16.29 25.68
C THR A 98 -30.27 17.28 24.50
N SER A 99 -31.47 17.53 23.99
CA SER A 99 -31.93 18.87 23.57
C SER A 99 -32.65 19.50 24.79
N PRO A 100 -32.87 20.84 24.94
CA PRO A 100 -32.87 21.90 23.92
C PRO A 100 -32.28 23.27 24.36
N SER A 101 -32.35 24.25 23.44
CA SER A 101 -32.63 25.69 23.66
C SER A 101 -31.64 26.60 24.41
N ALA A 102 -31.04 27.52 23.66
CA ALA A 102 -31.06 28.95 24.02
C ALA A 102 -30.86 29.83 22.77
N SER A 103 -31.98 30.27 22.17
CA SER A 103 -32.02 31.44 21.29
C SER A 103 -31.64 32.68 22.08
N LYS A 104 -30.50 33.32 21.76
CA LYS A 104 -30.25 34.72 22.08
C LYS A 104 -30.34 35.55 20.81
N LYS A 105 -31.40 36.37 20.75
CA LYS A 105 -31.55 37.52 19.85
C LYS A 105 -30.69 38.71 20.35
N PRO A 106 -30.46 39.73 19.53
CA PRO A 106 -29.16 40.41 19.41
C PRO A 106 -29.08 41.73 20.20
N ASP A 107 -27.88 42.04 20.68
CA ASP A 107 -27.51 43.38 21.14
C ASP A 107 -27.10 44.25 19.93
N PRO A 108 -27.73 45.42 19.71
CA PRO A 108 -27.29 46.38 18.73
C PRO A 108 -26.35 47.43 19.35
N GLY A 109 -25.08 47.41 18.95
CA GLY A 109 -24.12 48.52 19.13
C GLY A 109 -22.77 48.09 19.72
N PRO A 110 -21.66 48.82 19.50
CA PRO A 110 -21.55 50.17 18.95
C PRO A 110 -20.81 50.25 17.61
N THR A 111 -21.10 51.34 16.91
CA THR A 111 -20.44 51.89 15.72
C THR A 111 -18.94 52.08 15.97
N GLY A 112 -18.16 51.01 15.79
CA GLY A 112 -16.71 50.99 15.94
C GLY A 112 -16.01 51.08 14.58
N LYS A 113 -15.43 52.25 14.33
CA LYS A 113 -14.35 52.58 13.38
C LYS A 113 -13.93 51.47 12.41
N LYS A 114 -14.11 51.75 11.12
CA LYS A 114 -13.35 51.11 10.02
C LYS A 114 -11.86 51.20 10.34
N GLU A 115 -11.31 50.18 10.97
CA GLU A 115 -9.91 49.84 10.78
C GLU A 115 -9.80 49.34 9.35
N GLU A 116 -9.09 50.12 8.57
CA GLU A 116 -8.60 49.78 7.24
C GLU A 116 -7.66 48.58 7.42
N GLU A 117 -8.28 47.40 7.50
CA GLU A 117 -7.60 46.12 7.55
C GLU A 117 -6.82 45.99 6.25
N LYS A 118 -5.54 46.37 6.34
CA LYS A 118 -4.56 46.31 5.27
C LYS A 118 -4.60 44.87 4.76
N GLN A 119 -5.29 44.69 3.64
CA GLN A 119 -5.55 43.40 3.01
C GLN A 119 -4.19 42.76 2.75
N GLY A 120 -3.78 41.91 3.71
CA GLY A 120 -2.50 41.26 3.70
C GLY A 120 -2.43 40.45 2.43
N GLU A 121 -1.44 40.78 1.60
CA GLU A 121 -1.10 40.06 0.38
C GLU A 121 -1.17 38.56 0.69
N ALA A 122 -2.21 37.90 0.18
CA ALA A 122 -2.49 36.51 0.48
C ALA A 122 -1.24 35.74 0.07
N ALA A 123 -0.52 35.20 1.07
CA ALA A 123 0.70 34.45 0.84
C ALA A 123 0.40 33.41 -0.23
N SER A 124 1.03 33.58 -1.40
CA SER A 124 0.82 32.68 -2.54
C SER A 124 1.31 31.31 -2.10
N GLY A 125 0.37 30.38 -1.91
CA GLY A 125 0.71 29.01 -1.54
C GLY A 125 1.65 28.35 -2.57
N PRO A 126 2.29 27.23 -2.22
CA PRO A 126 3.25 26.56 -3.08
C PRO A 126 2.56 26.13 -4.37
N SER A 127 3.22 26.37 -5.50
CA SER A 127 2.75 25.93 -6.82
C SER A 127 2.74 24.41 -6.89
N TYR A 128 1.60 23.81 -7.24
CA TYR A 128 1.44 22.36 -7.33
C TYR A 128 2.57 21.70 -8.13
N PRO A 129 3.25 20.66 -7.58
CA PRO A 129 4.34 19.98 -8.27
C PRO A 129 3.86 19.37 -9.57
N ASP A 130 4.70 19.39 -10.60
CA ASP A 130 4.42 18.77 -11.90
C ASP A 130 4.40 17.24 -11.89
N GLY A 131 3.98 16.62 -12.98
CA GLY A 131 4.19 15.17 -13.12
C GLY A 131 5.69 14.88 -13.26
N GLY A 132 6.19 13.83 -12.61
CA GLY A 132 7.64 13.57 -12.59
C GLY A 132 8.06 12.56 -11.54
N THR A 133 9.36 12.28 -11.47
CA THR A 133 9.95 11.44 -10.41
C THR A 133 10.48 12.33 -9.30
N TYR A 134 10.10 12.03 -8.06
CA TYR A 134 10.38 12.85 -6.89
C TYR A 134 11.07 12.08 -5.78
N ARG A 135 11.93 12.81 -5.06
CA ARG A 135 12.28 12.55 -3.66
C ARG A 135 11.36 13.36 -2.78
N ILE A 136 10.43 12.67 -2.12
CA ILE A 136 9.47 13.30 -1.22
C ILE A 136 10.07 13.32 0.18
N ARG A 137 10.27 14.50 0.77
CA ARG A 137 10.83 14.66 2.12
C ARG A 137 9.74 14.92 3.13
N THR A 138 9.88 14.36 4.32
CA THR A 138 9.01 14.62 5.48
C THR A 138 9.39 15.96 6.12
N GLY A 139 8.39 16.71 6.58
CA GLY A 139 8.59 18.02 7.19
C GLY A 139 9.17 17.95 8.60
N HIS A 140 8.93 16.86 9.35
CA HIS A 140 9.37 16.75 10.74
C HIS A 140 10.80 16.23 10.92
N THR A 141 11.28 15.35 10.03
CA THR A 141 12.63 14.76 10.12
C THR A 141 13.55 15.15 8.98
N GLY A 142 13.01 15.63 7.86
CA GLY A 142 13.79 15.86 6.63
C GLY A 142 14.24 14.57 5.94
N LEU A 143 13.82 13.40 6.44
CA LEU A 143 14.03 12.10 5.81
C LEU A 143 13.16 11.99 4.55
N CYS A 144 13.51 11.07 3.66
CA CYS A 144 12.76 10.85 2.44
C CYS A 144 11.83 9.64 2.56
N LEU A 145 10.69 9.70 1.86
CA LEU A 145 9.82 8.57 1.64
C LEU A 145 10.55 7.49 0.84
N GLY A 146 10.51 6.26 1.34
CA GLY A 146 11.04 5.06 0.73
C GLY A 146 10.18 3.85 1.08
N PHE A 147 10.64 2.67 0.71
CA PHE A 147 9.95 1.42 0.99
C PHE A 147 10.90 0.47 1.73
N GLY A 148 10.39 -0.13 2.80
CA GLY A 148 11.14 -1.01 3.67
C GLY A 148 10.28 -2.14 4.24
N PRO A 149 10.89 -3.12 4.93
CA PRO A 149 10.15 -4.14 5.64
C PRO A 149 9.26 -3.50 6.71
N GLU A 150 8.06 -4.02 6.90
CA GLU A 150 7.20 -3.68 8.03
C GLU A 150 7.82 -4.24 9.33
N PRO A 151 8.14 -3.41 10.35
CA PRO A 151 8.48 -3.90 11.69
C PRO A 151 7.57 -5.03 12.18
N GLY A 152 8.18 -6.18 12.51
CA GLY A 152 7.46 -7.39 12.94
C GLY A 152 6.91 -8.26 11.80
N ASN A 153 7.02 -7.82 10.53
CA ASN A 153 6.55 -8.53 9.35
C ASN A 153 7.47 -8.27 8.13
N GLU A 154 8.66 -8.87 8.15
CA GLU A 154 9.67 -8.69 7.09
C GLU A 154 9.22 -9.19 5.69
N GLY A 155 8.12 -9.96 5.63
CA GLY A 155 7.52 -10.42 4.38
C GLY A 155 6.73 -9.34 3.64
N ARG A 156 6.40 -8.22 4.29
CA ARG A 156 5.61 -7.12 3.72
C ARG A 156 6.46 -5.87 3.59
N THR A 157 6.32 -5.21 2.45
CA THR A 157 6.95 -3.91 2.18
C THR A 157 5.92 -2.80 2.36
N VAL A 158 6.25 -1.85 3.21
CA VAL A 158 5.43 -0.67 3.52
C VAL A 158 6.20 0.62 3.22
N LEU A 159 5.47 1.73 3.11
CA LEU A 159 6.05 3.05 3.00
C LEU A 159 6.71 3.40 4.34
N VAL A 160 7.97 3.78 4.29
CA VAL A 160 8.77 4.17 5.45
C VAL A 160 9.48 5.50 5.16
N GLN A 161 10.05 6.11 6.19
CA GLN A 161 11.03 7.18 6.03
C GLN A 161 12.46 6.63 6.16
N ASP A 162 13.39 7.12 5.35
CA ASP A 162 14.80 6.74 5.39
C ASP A 162 15.70 7.91 4.94
N ASP A 163 17.03 7.75 5.05
CA ASP A 163 17.98 8.69 4.45
C ASP A 163 17.65 8.90 2.97
N CYS A 164 17.68 10.13 2.47
CA CYS A 164 17.36 10.40 1.07
C CYS A 164 18.27 9.68 0.06
N SER A 165 19.47 9.28 0.45
CA SER A 165 20.37 8.45 -0.36
C SER A 165 19.97 6.98 -0.42
N HIS A 166 19.25 6.48 0.57
CA HIS A 166 18.86 5.07 0.72
C HIS A 166 17.37 4.81 0.49
N ALA A 167 16.53 5.83 0.72
CA ALA A 167 15.12 5.80 0.42
C ALA A 167 14.95 5.33 -1.03
N GLY A 168 14.17 4.29 -1.25
CA GLY A 168 14.04 3.71 -2.58
C GLY A 168 12.81 2.82 -2.68
N PRO A 169 12.25 2.68 -3.89
CA PRO A 169 12.54 3.44 -5.10
C PRO A 169 12.03 4.89 -5.01
N ALA A 170 12.48 5.75 -5.92
CA ALA A 170 11.87 7.08 -6.06
C ALA A 170 10.41 6.97 -6.53
N LEU A 171 9.58 7.93 -6.12
CA LEU A 171 8.15 7.94 -6.44
C LEU A 171 7.91 8.74 -7.71
N SER A 172 7.38 8.10 -8.74
CA SER A 172 6.89 8.74 -9.95
C SER A 172 5.44 9.19 -9.75
N MET A 173 5.20 10.49 -9.83
CA MET A 173 3.90 11.11 -9.67
C MET A 173 3.27 11.38 -11.03
N THR A 174 2.08 10.81 -11.25
CA THR A 174 1.23 11.10 -12.41
C THR A 174 0.09 12.02 -11.98
N LYS A 175 -0.04 13.18 -12.62
CA LYS A 175 -1.21 14.06 -12.44
C LYS A 175 -2.44 13.41 -13.08
N LEU A 176 -3.51 13.29 -12.30
CA LEU A 176 -4.84 12.89 -12.77
C LEU A 176 -5.75 14.11 -12.97
N SER A 177 -5.53 15.17 -12.19
CA SER A 177 -6.10 16.51 -12.37
C SER A 177 -5.13 17.56 -11.78
N SER A 178 -5.58 18.80 -11.61
CA SER A 178 -4.79 19.86 -10.95
C SER A 178 -4.37 19.51 -9.51
N GLU A 179 -5.21 18.78 -8.78
CA GLU A 179 -4.99 18.46 -7.36
C GLU A 179 -4.88 16.96 -7.10
N LYS A 180 -5.32 16.12 -8.05
CA LYS A 180 -5.32 14.66 -7.91
C LYS A 180 -4.10 14.05 -8.55
N VAL A 181 -3.45 13.16 -7.81
CA VAL A 181 -2.22 12.49 -8.23
C VAL A 181 -2.27 10.99 -7.94
N ARG A 182 -1.42 10.24 -8.64
CA ARG A 182 -1.10 8.84 -8.35
C ARG A 182 0.41 8.69 -8.25
N PHE A 183 0.86 7.97 -7.24
CA PHE A 183 2.27 7.63 -7.08
C PHE A 183 2.51 6.21 -7.57
N THR A 184 3.49 6.06 -8.45
CA THR A 184 3.99 4.80 -8.99
C THR A 184 5.43 4.64 -8.54
N MET A 185 5.82 3.41 -8.25
CA MET A 185 7.17 3.04 -7.84
C MET A 185 7.71 2.00 -8.81
N TYR A 186 8.99 2.11 -9.15
CA TYR A 186 9.66 1.22 -10.11
C TYR A 186 10.97 0.69 -9.52
N TRP A 187 11.07 -0.63 -9.39
CA TRP A 187 12.29 -1.31 -8.95
C TRP A 187 13.07 -1.78 -10.17
N ALA A 188 14.11 -1.03 -10.53
CA ALA A 188 14.94 -1.31 -11.71
C ALA A 188 15.52 -2.73 -11.70
N ASP A 189 15.96 -3.22 -10.54
CA ASP A 189 16.61 -4.54 -10.41
C ASP A 189 15.67 -5.71 -10.72
N SER A 190 14.36 -5.54 -10.53
CA SER A 190 13.35 -6.57 -10.79
C SER A 190 12.49 -6.29 -12.03
N GLY A 191 12.58 -5.07 -12.58
CA GLY A 191 11.70 -4.57 -13.63
C GLY A 191 10.23 -4.47 -13.21
N TRP A 192 9.95 -4.52 -11.91
CA TRP A 192 8.59 -4.50 -11.36
C TRP A 192 8.15 -3.07 -11.02
N SER A 193 6.86 -2.80 -11.19
CA SER A 193 6.23 -1.56 -10.75
C SER A 193 5.00 -1.84 -9.89
N ALA A 194 4.73 -0.91 -8.99
CA ALA A 194 3.54 -0.90 -8.15
C ALA A 194 3.02 0.53 -8.02
N CYS A 195 1.82 0.67 -7.48
CA CYS A 195 1.24 1.94 -7.08
C CYS A 195 1.28 2.05 -5.56
N LEU A 196 1.46 3.27 -5.06
CA LEU A 196 1.29 3.54 -3.65
C LEU A 196 -0.19 3.42 -3.34
N GLY A 197 -0.52 2.62 -2.33
CA GLY A 197 -1.89 2.47 -1.87
C GLY A 197 -1.98 2.48 -0.37
N GLN A 198 -3.06 3.04 0.16
CA GLN A 198 -3.48 2.77 1.53
C GLN A 198 -4.07 1.36 1.60
N ASP A 199 -3.74 0.58 2.63
CA ASP A 199 -4.27 -0.78 2.76
C ASP A 199 -5.75 -0.78 3.11
N SER A 200 -6.12 -0.01 4.14
CA SER A 200 -7.49 0.28 4.59
C SER A 200 -7.54 1.61 5.38
N PRO A 201 -8.72 2.17 5.69
CA PRO A 201 -8.85 3.33 6.58
C PRO A 201 -8.07 3.15 7.89
N GLY A 202 -7.30 4.17 8.30
CA GLY A 202 -6.45 4.13 9.51
C GLY A 202 -5.22 3.23 9.45
N GLU A 203 -4.96 2.55 8.33
CA GLU A 203 -3.86 1.57 8.19
C GLU A 203 -2.66 2.16 7.44
N LEU A 204 -1.64 1.32 7.30
CA LEU A 204 -0.38 1.64 6.63
C LEU A 204 -0.54 1.90 5.13
N TYR A 205 0.46 2.58 4.57
CA TYR A 205 0.65 2.67 3.12
C TYR A 205 1.62 1.59 2.65
N SER A 206 1.27 0.93 1.54
CA SER A 206 2.05 -0.17 0.98
C SER A 206 2.12 -0.11 -0.54
N SER A 207 2.98 -0.94 -1.12
CA SER A 207 3.02 -1.17 -2.57
C SER A 207 1.88 -2.09 -3.00
N ARG A 208 1.02 -1.66 -3.92
CA ARG A 208 -0.11 -2.45 -4.44
C ARG A 208 -0.09 -2.51 -5.97
N GLY A 209 -0.77 -3.50 -6.55
CA GLY A 209 -0.97 -3.54 -8.00
C GLY A 209 -1.76 -2.33 -8.48
N CYS A 210 -1.32 -1.69 -9.57
CA CYS A 210 -1.96 -0.47 -10.08
C CYS A 210 -3.33 -0.76 -10.71
N ASP A 211 -4.41 -0.54 -9.97
CA ASP A 211 -5.79 -0.68 -10.44
C ASP A 211 -6.50 0.68 -10.62
N GLY A 212 -5.89 1.74 -10.06
CA GLY A 212 -6.43 3.08 -10.10
C GLY A 212 -7.62 3.32 -9.17
N GLY A 213 -7.84 2.46 -8.18
CA GLY A 213 -8.83 2.64 -7.15
C GLY A 213 -8.60 3.88 -6.28
N GLY A 214 -9.62 4.27 -5.51
CA GLY A 214 -9.57 5.46 -4.66
C GLY A 214 -8.48 5.41 -3.58
N LEU A 215 -8.09 4.21 -3.12
CA LEU A 215 -6.98 4.04 -2.16
C LEU A 215 -5.59 4.24 -2.80
N GLN A 216 -5.51 4.36 -4.13
CA GLN A 216 -4.28 4.64 -4.89
C GLN A 216 -4.29 6.05 -5.51
N THR A 217 -5.27 6.86 -5.15
CA THR A 217 -5.43 8.22 -5.66
C THR A 217 -5.39 9.19 -4.50
N PHE A 218 -4.59 10.24 -4.65
CA PHE A 218 -4.30 11.19 -3.59
C PHE A 218 -4.61 12.62 -4.04
N LEU A 219 -4.98 13.45 -3.08
CA LEU A 219 -5.09 14.89 -3.20
C LEU A 219 -3.85 15.53 -2.55
N LEU A 220 -3.21 16.46 -3.25
CA LEU A 220 -2.20 17.31 -2.64
C LEU A 220 -2.90 18.55 -2.07
N VAL A 221 -2.78 18.78 -0.76
CA VAL A 221 -3.41 19.94 -0.10
C VAL A 221 -2.31 20.87 0.37
N PRO A 222 -2.23 22.13 -0.10
CA PRO A 222 -1.22 23.08 0.34
C PRO A 222 -1.24 23.27 1.88
N ALA A 223 -0.06 23.28 2.50
CA ALA A 223 0.11 23.44 3.95
C ALA A 223 1.41 24.21 4.25
N GLY A 224 1.34 25.55 4.19
CA GLY A 224 2.52 26.40 4.26
C GLY A 224 3.32 26.30 2.98
N ASP A 225 4.62 25.99 3.06
CA ASP A 225 5.55 25.73 1.96
C ASP A 225 5.59 24.25 1.51
N ALA A 226 4.75 23.41 2.11
CA ALA A 226 4.68 21.98 1.86
C ALA A 226 3.26 21.55 1.46
N TYR A 227 3.05 20.24 1.34
CA TYR A 227 1.75 19.65 1.06
C TYR A 227 1.38 18.58 2.08
N LEU A 228 0.09 18.42 2.35
CA LEU A 228 -0.46 17.19 2.87
C LEU A 228 -0.75 16.23 1.70
N ILE A 229 -0.51 14.94 1.89
CA ILE A 229 -0.88 13.89 0.93
C ILE A 229 -2.13 13.21 1.47
N LYS A 230 -3.30 13.54 0.91
CA LYS A 230 -4.61 13.07 1.39
C LYS A 230 -5.16 11.95 0.51
N SER A 231 -5.52 10.81 1.10
CA SER A 231 -6.19 9.71 0.42
C SER A 231 -7.55 10.16 -0.11
N GLN A 232 -7.82 9.95 -1.41
CA GLN A 232 -9.11 10.33 -1.99
C GLN A 232 -10.25 9.46 -1.43
N ALA A 233 -9.99 8.19 -1.17
CA ALA A 233 -11.01 7.26 -0.68
C ALA A 233 -11.43 7.53 0.77
N THR A 234 -10.48 7.83 1.65
CA THR A 234 -10.75 7.94 3.10
C THR A 234 -10.81 9.37 3.60
N GLY A 235 -10.19 10.31 2.87
CA GLY A 235 -10.02 11.68 3.32
C GLY A 235 -8.97 11.85 4.42
N GLU A 236 -8.25 10.80 4.77
CA GLU A 236 -7.14 10.83 5.74
C GLU A 236 -5.85 11.28 5.08
N CYS A 237 -4.96 11.87 5.88
CA CYS A 237 -3.64 12.30 5.44
C CYS A 237 -2.59 11.26 5.80
N MET A 238 -1.59 11.14 4.94
CA MET A 238 -0.37 10.41 5.25
C MET A 238 0.34 11.06 6.43
N ASP A 239 0.73 10.24 7.38
CA ASP A 239 1.39 10.65 8.60
C ASP A 239 2.46 9.62 8.99
N PHE A 240 3.40 10.04 9.83
CA PHE A 240 4.30 9.14 10.56
C PHE A 240 3.93 9.21 12.04
N PRO A 241 2.83 8.53 12.45
CA PRO A 241 2.39 8.57 13.83
C PRO A 241 3.39 7.89 14.77
N TRP A 242 3.19 8.09 16.08
CA TRP A 242 3.94 7.45 17.17
C TRP A 242 5.40 7.90 17.35
N ASP A 243 5.65 9.21 17.26
CA ASP A 243 7.00 9.78 17.38
C ASP A 243 8.02 9.15 16.43
N GLY A 244 7.54 8.55 15.32
CA GLY A 244 8.32 7.95 14.27
C GLY A 244 9.24 8.99 13.63
N ARG A 245 10.40 9.20 14.24
CA ARG A 245 11.46 10.11 13.78
C ARG A 245 12.65 9.35 13.22
N ASP A 246 12.73 8.07 13.55
CA ASP A 246 13.81 7.19 13.14
C ASP A 246 13.60 6.66 11.72
N LYS A 247 14.71 6.23 11.12
CA LYS A 247 14.71 5.51 9.85
C LYS A 247 13.93 4.21 10.01
N GLY A 248 13.16 3.86 8.98
CA GLY A 248 12.28 2.69 9.00
C GLY A 248 10.95 2.91 9.72
N ALA A 249 10.71 4.09 10.31
CA ALA A 249 9.37 4.41 10.81
C ALA A 249 8.37 4.36 9.65
N GLN A 250 7.21 3.76 9.90
CA GLN A 250 6.20 3.46 8.89
C GLN A 250 5.24 4.63 8.73
N ALA A 251 4.77 4.85 7.50
CA ALA A 251 3.70 5.81 7.24
C ALA A 251 2.33 5.14 7.42
N GLY A 252 1.46 5.81 8.18
CA GLY A 252 0.07 5.41 8.40
C GLY A 252 -0.90 6.52 8.02
N ALA A 253 -2.16 6.18 7.80
CA ALA A 253 -3.22 7.16 7.58
C ALA A 253 -3.73 7.73 8.91
N GLN A 254 -3.88 9.05 8.99
CA GLN A 254 -4.40 9.76 10.16
C GLN A 254 -5.35 10.90 9.75
N PRO A 255 -6.19 11.41 10.68
CA PRO A 255 -6.91 12.65 10.44
C PRO A 255 -5.96 13.78 10.02
N CYS A 256 -6.36 14.53 8.99
CA CYS A 256 -5.54 15.63 8.47
C CYS A 256 -5.40 16.75 9.50
N ALA A 257 -4.14 17.08 9.84
CA ALA A 257 -3.76 18.14 10.75
C ALA A 257 -2.72 19.04 10.06
N SER A 258 -3.16 20.14 9.45
CA SER A 258 -2.28 21.06 8.69
C SER A 258 -1.15 21.68 9.53
N GLY A 259 -1.32 21.73 10.86
CA GLY A 259 -0.29 22.15 11.82
C GLY A 259 0.77 21.08 12.11
N SER A 260 0.55 19.82 11.75
CA SER A 260 1.47 18.73 12.04
C SER A 260 2.61 18.68 11.03
N SER A 261 3.85 18.77 11.49
CA SER A 261 5.03 18.63 10.63
C SER A 261 5.23 17.22 10.09
N SER A 262 4.71 16.18 10.76
CA SER A 262 4.81 14.79 10.31
C SER A 262 3.89 14.46 9.12
N GLN A 263 2.92 15.33 8.86
CA GLN A 263 2.00 15.24 7.71
C GLN A 263 2.37 16.18 6.56
N ARG A 264 3.47 16.94 6.69
CA ARG A 264 3.93 17.88 5.66
C ARG A 264 5.00 17.24 4.80
N PHE A 265 4.85 17.38 3.50
CA PHE A 265 5.73 16.77 2.50
C PHE A 265 6.20 17.79 1.48
N SER A 266 7.50 17.81 1.20
CA SER A 266 8.08 18.60 0.11
C SER A 266 8.58 17.68 -1.01
N PHE A 267 8.50 18.17 -2.23
CA PHE A 267 8.82 17.41 -3.45
C PHE A 267 10.11 17.96 -4.04
N THR A 268 11.15 17.12 -4.14
CA THR A 268 12.48 17.48 -4.65
C THR A 268 12.95 16.56 -5.77
#